data_AF-A0A958F467-F1
#
_entry.id   AF-A0A958F467-F1
#
_cell.length_a   1.000
_cell.length_b   1.000
_cell.length_c   1.000
_cell.angle_alpha   90.00
_cell.angle_beta   90.00
_cell.angle_gamma   90.00
#
_symmetry.space_group_name_H-M   'P 1'
#
loop_
_entity.id
_entity.type
_entity.pdbx_description
1 polymer ?
#
loop_
_entity_poly.entity_id
_entity_poly.type
_entity_poly.pdbx_seq_one_letter_code
_entity_poly.pdbx_strand_id
1 'polypeptide(L)'
;GYEVYALNPKANEVEGDTCYPNLAALPEPVTAVVIATHPDVTLDIVQDCAVNGIHHVWIHKSIDGGSLSDEAVTYCRQHQINVIPGGCPMMFCEPVDVAHKCMRWVLGFTGGIPKQV
;
A
#
# COMPACT_ATOMS: atom_id res chain seq x y z
N GLY A 1 -9.93 -15.75 0.98
CA GLY A 1 -9.27 -14.64 1.69
C GLY A 1 -7.86 -14.51 1.18
N TYR A 2 -7.10 -13.57 1.72
CA TYR A 2 -5.66 -13.45 1.47
C TYR A 2 -4.92 -13.73 2.78
N GLU A 3 -3.77 -14.38 2.69
CA GLU A 3 -2.83 -14.42 3.80
C GLU A 3 -2.12 -13.06 3.85
N VAL A 4 -2.00 -12.47 5.03
CA VAL A 4 -1.41 -11.15 5.21
C VAL A 4 -0.36 -11.19 6.30
N TYR A 5 0.73 -10.46 6.08
CA TYR A 5 1.82 -10.33 7.03
C TYR A 5 1.98 -8.87 7.41
N ALA A 6 2.03 -8.57 8.70
CA ALA A 6 2.33 -7.24 9.18
C ALA A 6 3.84 -6.96 9.05
N LEU A 7 4.20 -5.81 8.48
CA LEU A 7 5.60 -5.37 8.40
C LEU A 7 5.80 -4.05 9.13
N ASN A 8 6.71 -4.05 10.11
CA ASN A 8 7.16 -2.85 10.81
C ASN A 8 8.51 -3.11 11.50
N PRO A 9 9.60 -2.43 11.12
CA PRO A 9 10.92 -2.65 11.73
C PRO A 9 11.00 -2.26 13.22
N LYS A 10 9.96 -1.60 13.76
CA LYS A 10 9.88 -1.13 15.15
C LYS A 10 8.90 -1.92 16.02
N ALA A 11 8.26 -2.97 15.49
CA ALA A 11 7.34 -3.81 16.22
C ALA A 11 7.58 -5.28 15.89
N ASN A 12 7.42 -6.15 16.90
CA ASN A 12 7.47 -7.60 16.70
C ASN A 12 6.07 -8.24 16.67
N GLU A 13 5.03 -7.49 17.06
CA GLU A 13 3.64 -7.93 17.09
C GLU A 13 2.71 -6.74 16.81
N VAL A 14 1.61 -6.97 16.08
CA VAL A 14 0.54 -6.00 15.83
C VAL A 14 -0.79 -6.73 15.92
N GLU A 15 -1.70 -6.28 16.79
CA GLU A 15 -3.04 -6.88 16.98
C GLU A 15 -3.03 -8.40 17.27
N GLY A 16 -1.95 -8.92 17.85
CA GLY A 16 -1.76 -10.35 18.14
C GLY A 16 -1.07 -11.14 17.02
N ASP A 17 -0.85 -10.54 15.85
CA ASP A 17 -0.13 -11.14 14.73
C ASP A 17 1.36 -10.84 14.78
N THR A 18 2.18 -11.80 14.35
CA THR A 18 3.64 -11.59 14.23
C THR A 18 3.93 -10.48 13.23
N CYS A 19 4.77 -9.52 13.64
CA CYS A 19 5.19 -8.42 12.79
C CYS A 19 6.65 -8.58 12.37
N TYR A 20 6.88 -8.56 11.07
CA TYR A 20 8.19 -8.79 10.47
C TYR A 20 8.90 -7.46 10.21
N PRO A 21 10.23 -7.38 10.38
CA PRO A 21 10.94 -6.12 10.21
C PRO A 21 11.09 -5.69 8.74
N ASN A 22 11.02 -6.64 7.79
CA ASN A 22 11.19 -6.40 6.35
C ASN A 22 10.69 -7.61 5.53
N LEU A 23 10.66 -7.47 4.21
CA LEU A 23 10.22 -8.50 3.26
C LEU A 23 11.06 -9.78 3.33
N ALA A 24 12.37 -9.68 3.59
CA ALA A 24 13.26 -10.83 3.63
C ALA A 24 13.06 -11.73 4.88
N ALA A 25 12.43 -11.20 5.92
CA ALA A 25 12.11 -11.94 7.14
C ALA A 25 10.78 -12.72 7.05
N LEU A 26 10.02 -12.54 5.96
CA LEU A 26 8.75 -13.23 5.78
C LEU A 26 8.94 -14.75 5.65
N PRO A 27 7.98 -15.54 6.17
CA PRO A 27 8.07 -16.99 6.12
C PRO A 27 7.87 -17.55 4.70
N GLU A 28 7.23 -16.77 3.83
CA GLU A 28 7.00 -17.10 2.43
C GLU A 28 6.99 -15.83 1.54
N PRO A 29 7.25 -15.96 0.24
CA PRO A 29 7.14 -14.84 -0.70
C PRO A 29 5.71 -14.31 -0.81
N VAL A 30 5.57 -12.99 -0.99
CA VAL A 30 4.28 -12.32 -1.22
C VAL A 30 4.21 -11.75 -2.63
N THR A 31 3.00 -11.56 -3.15
CA THR A 31 2.77 -11.05 -4.51
C THR A 31 2.40 -9.56 -4.54
N ALA A 32 2.02 -8.99 -3.40
CA ALA A 32 1.56 -7.62 -3.29
C ALA A 32 1.94 -6.99 -1.95
N VAL A 33 2.12 -5.67 -1.93
CA VAL A 33 2.41 -4.88 -0.73
C VAL A 33 1.46 -3.68 -0.64
N VAL A 34 0.89 -3.46 0.55
CA VAL A 34 0.17 -2.23 0.90
C VAL A 34 1.07 -1.38 1.81
N ILE A 35 1.44 -0.19 1.36
CA ILE A 35 2.33 0.72 2.07
C ILE A 35 1.49 1.74 2.84
N ALA A 36 1.55 1.66 4.16
CA ALA A 36 0.91 2.59 5.09
C ALA A 36 1.93 3.18 6.09
N THR A 37 3.05 3.67 5.56
CA THR A 37 4.20 4.23 6.31
C THR A 37 4.36 5.74 6.07
N HIS A 38 5.35 6.37 6.70
CA HIS A 38 5.72 7.76 6.36
C HIS A 38 6.17 7.84 4.89
N PRO A 39 5.84 8.92 4.14
CA PRO A 39 6.20 9.04 2.72
C PRO A 39 7.70 8.94 2.45
N ASP A 40 8.55 9.44 3.36
CA ASP A 40 10.02 9.44 3.23
C ASP A 40 10.63 8.04 3.03
N VAL A 41 9.98 6.98 3.51
CA VAL A 41 10.49 5.60 3.36
C VAL A 41 9.81 4.81 2.24
N THR A 42 8.86 5.43 1.52
CA THR A 42 8.04 4.74 0.53
C THR A 42 8.87 4.32 -0.69
N LEU A 43 9.85 5.13 -1.09
CA LEU A 43 10.75 4.77 -2.18
C LEU A 43 11.56 3.52 -1.85
N ASP A 44 12.16 3.48 -0.65
CA ASP A 44 12.96 2.34 -0.20
C ASP A 44 12.12 1.06 -0.20
N ILE A 45 10.88 1.12 0.29
CA ILE A 45 9.97 -0.04 0.31
C ILE A 45 9.66 -0.52 -1.11
N VAL A 46 9.42 0.39 -2.05
CA VAL A 46 9.16 0.04 -3.46
C VAL A 46 10.40 -0.55 -4.13
N GLN A 47 11.60 -0.08 -3.81
CA GLN A 47 12.85 -0.67 -4.29
C GLN A 47 13.02 -2.09 -3.75
N ASP A 48 12.74 -2.31 -2.47
CA ASP A 48 12.74 -3.65 -1.87
C ASP A 48 11.72 -4.56 -2.56
N CYS A 49 10.54 -4.05 -2.92
CA CYS A 49 9.55 -4.79 -3.71
C CYS A 49 10.14 -5.25 -5.05
N ALA A 50 10.84 -4.36 -5.77
CA ALA A 50 11.47 -4.71 -7.04
C ALA A 50 12.53 -5.80 -6.89
N VAL A 51 13.38 -5.71 -5.86
CA VAL A 51 14.42 -6.73 -5.57
C VAL A 51 13.80 -8.10 -5.28
N ASN A 52 12.64 -8.12 -4.61
CA ASN A 52 11.94 -9.36 -4.24
C ASN A 52 10.94 -9.85 -5.31
N GLY A 53 10.90 -9.23 -6.50
CA GLY A 53 9.99 -9.65 -7.58
C GLY A 53 8.51 -9.39 -7.29
N ILE A 54 8.20 -8.39 -6.45
CA ILE A 54 6.83 -8.00 -6.11
C ILE A 54 6.35 -6.98 -7.14
N HIS A 55 5.29 -7.33 -7.86
CA HIS A 55 4.80 -6.54 -9.00
C HIS A 55 3.51 -5.75 -8.71
N HIS A 56 2.97 -5.83 -7.50
CA HIS A 56 1.75 -5.12 -7.11
C HIS A 56 1.98 -4.31 -5.83
N VAL A 57 1.84 -2.99 -5.92
CA VAL A 57 2.02 -2.09 -4.79
C VAL A 57 0.84 -1.15 -4.66
N TRP A 58 0.27 -1.05 -3.47
CA TRP A 58 -0.70 -0.02 -3.14
C TRP A 58 -0.08 0.96 -2.15
N ILE A 59 0.10 2.21 -2.58
CA ILE A 59 0.57 3.28 -1.70
C ILE A 59 -0.66 3.95 -1.07
N HIS A 60 -0.89 3.70 0.21
CA HIS A 60 -2.04 4.23 0.92
C HIS A 60 -2.01 5.75 0.94
N LYS A 61 -3.11 6.36 0.50
CA LYS A 61 -3.37 7.80 0.65
C LYS A 61 -4.85 8.03 0.84
N SER A 62 -5.22 8.78 1.86
CA SER A 62 -6.60 9.15 2.11
C SER A 62 -6.81 10.63 1.78
N ILE A 63 -7.49 11.37 2.65
CA ILE A 63 -7.69 12.82 2.54
C ILE A 63 -6.36 13.56 2.82
N ASP A 64 -5.53 12.99 3.69
CA ASP A 64 -4.17 13.47 3.91
C ASP A 64 -3.21 12.98 2.80
N GLY A 65 -1.99 13.52 2.78
CA GLY A 65 -0.96 13.06 1.83
C GLY A 65 -0.64 11.56 1.95
N GLY A 66 -0.96 10.93 3.09
CA GLY A 66 -0.71 9.53 3.38
C GLY A 66 0.75 9.14 3.21
N SER A 67 0.97 7.97 2.63
CA SER A 67 2.28 7.41 2.31
C SER A 67 2.75 7.80 0.90
N LEU A 68 2.04 8.68 0.19
CA LEU A 68 2.33 8.95 -1.21
C LEU A 68 3.69 9.65 -1.39
N SER A 69 4.52 9.07 -2.26
CA SER A 69 5.76 9.68 -2.76
C SER A 69 5.74 9.65 -4.29
N ASP A 70 5.84 10.83 -4.93
CA ASP A 70 5.87 10.93 -6.40
C ASP A 70 7.07 10.21 -7.01
N GLU A 71 8.19 10.18 -6.28
CA GLU A 71 9.39 9.44 -6.66
C GLU A 71 9.13 7.93 -6.64
N ALA A 72 8.49 7.41 -5.59
CA ALA A 72 8.14 6.00 -5.49
C ALA A 72 7.14 5.57 -6.59
N VAL A 73 6.16 6.42 -6.92
CA VAL A 73 5.23 6.17 -8.02
C VAL A 73 5.95 6.15 -9.37
N THR A 74 6.89 7.06 -9.59
CA THR A 74 7.71 7.11 -10.80
C THR A 74 8.56 5.85 -10.93
N TYR A 75 9.22 5.44 -9.84
CA TYR A 75 10.00 4.22 -9.79
C TYR A 75 9.14 3.00 -10.13
N CYS A 76 7.97 2.84 -9.52
CA CYS A 76 7.07 1.72 -9.82
C CYS A 76 6.79 1.60 -11.33
N ARG A 77 6.45 2.73 -11.97
CA ARG A 77 6.13 2.79 -13.40
C ARG A 77 7.33 2.44 -14.29
N GLN A 78 8.54 2.83 -13.90
CA GLN A 78 9.77 2.51 -14.63
C GLN A 78 10.18 1.04 -14.49
N HIS A 79 9.83 0.41 -13.36
CA HIS A 79 10.24 -0.95 -13.00
C HIS A 79 9.12 -1.99 -13.18
N GLN A 80 8.09 -1.68 -13.97
CA GLN A 80 6.96 -2.58 -14.26
C GLN A 80 6.23 -3.09 -13.00
N ILE A 81 6.17 -2.26 -11.97
CA ILE A 81 5.35 -2.51 -10.78
C ILE A 81 4.00 -1.83 -11.00
N ASN A 82 2.93 -2.63 -10.93
CA ASN A 82 1.56 -2.15 -10.96
C ASN A 82 1.29 -1.42 -9.65
N VAL A 83 1.24 -0.09 -9.74
CA VAL A 83 1.04 0.77 -8.57
C VAL A 83 -0.37 1.33 -8.52
N ILE A 84 -0.98 1.27 -7.33
CA ILE A 84 -2.17 2.02 -6.96
C ILE A 84 -1.72 3.21 -6.09
N PRO A 85 -1.54 4.42 -6.68
CA PRO A 85 -0.98 5.57 -5.96
C PRO A 85 -2.07 6.37 -5.24
N GLY A 86 -2.76 5.71 -4.30
CA GLY A 86 -3.69 6.33 -3.38
C GLY A 86 -5.01 5.61 -3.19
N GLY A 87 -5.91 6.21 -2.42
CA GLY A 87 -7.12 5.58 -1.92
C GLY A 87 -6.87 4.81 -0.62
N CYS A 88 -7.88 4.80 0.25
CA CYS A 88 -7.91 3.96 1.44
C CYS A 88 -8.43 2.56 1.08
N PRO A 89 -7.79 1.45 1.51
CA PRO A 89 -8.31 0.11 1.29
C PRO A 89 -9.77 -0.09 1.72
N MET A 90 -10.19 0.60 2.77
CA MET A 90 -11.57 0.60 3.28
C MET A 90 -12.59 1.13 2.27
N MET A 91 -12.18 1.83 1.21
CA MET A 91 -13.06 2.27 0.11
C MET A 91 -13.39 1.16 -0.90
N PHE A 92 -12.61 0.07 -0.90
CA PHE A 92 -12.65 -0.94 -1.96
C PHE A 92 -12.85 -2.37 -1.45
N CYS A 93 -12.26 -2.71 -0.30
CA CYS A 93 -12.40 -4.05 0.28
C CYS A 93 -13.79 -4.24 0.88
N GLU A 94 -14.56 -5.20 0.38
CA GLU A 94 -15.91 -5.47 0.89
C GLU A 94 -15.89 -6.19 2.25
N PRO A 95 -16.85 -5.89 3.15
CA PRO A 95 -17.93 -4.91 3.00
C PRO A 95 -17.45 -3.47 3.23
N VAL A 96 -17.86 -2.55 2.34
CA VAL A 96 -17.54 -1.11 2.44
C VAL A 96 -18.67 -0.39 3.21
N ASP A 97 -18.32 0.34 4.26
CA ASP A 97 -19.28 1.16 5.02
C ASP A 97 -19.74 2.41 4.26
N VAL A 98 -20.81 3.04 4.74
CA VAL A 98 -21.44 4.19 4.08
C VAL A 98 -20.47 5.37 3.98
N ALA A 99 -19.64 5.62 4.99
CA ALA A 99 -18.71 6.74 4.98
C ALA A 99 -17.63 6.54 3.91
N HIS A 100 -17.03 5.35 3.83
CA HIS A 100 -16.03 5.05 2.80
C HIS A 100 -16.62 4.95 1.40
N LYS A 101 -17.88 4.53 1.23
CA LYS A 101 -18.61 4.62 -0.05
C LYS A 101 -18.73 6.07 -0.53
N CYS A 102 -19.18 6.97 0.34
CA CYS A 102 -19.29 8.39 0.02
C CYS A 102 -17.92 9.01 -0.28
N MET A 103 -16.91 8.68 0.53
CA MET A 103 -15.55 9.18 0.35
C MET A 103 -14.95 8.74 -1.00
N ARG A 104 -15.10 7.46 -1.38
CA ARG A 104 -14.69 6.94 -2.69
C ARG A 104 -15.35 7.70 -3.83
N TRP A 105 -16.66 7.96 -3.73
CA TRP A 105 -17.38 8.68 -4.77
C TRP A 105 -16.90 10.13 -4.92
N VAL A 106 -16.76 10.86 -3.80
CA VAL A 106 -16.29 12.25 -3.82
C VAL A 106 -14.86 12.35 -4.35
N LEU A 107 -13.93 11.57 -3.79
CA LEU A 107 -12.53 11.60 -4.19
C LEU A 107 -12.33 11.09 -5.62
N GLY A 108 -13.13 10.13 -6.07
CA GLY A 108 -13.12 9.66 -7.45
C GLY A 108 -13.55 10.75 -8.43
N PHE A 109 -14.55 11.56 -8.06
CA PHE A 109 -15.01 12.68 -8.88
C PHE A 109 -14.02 13.85 -8.90
N THR A 110 -13.38 14.18 -7.76
CA THR A 110 -12.43 15.29 -7.67
C THR A 110 -11.00 14.93 -8.12
N GLY A 111 -10.74 13.66 -8.44
CA GLY A 111 -9.41 13.17 -8.83
C GLY A 111 -8.46 12.94 -7.65
N GLY A 112 -8.97 12.89 -6.42
CA GLY A 112 -8.21 12.60 -5.20
C GLY A 112 -7.78 11.13 -5.05
N ILE A 113 -8.32 10.22 -5.87
CA ILE A 113 -7.89 8.82 -5.97
C ILE A 113 -7.68 8.41 -7.45
N PRO A 114 -6.84 7.41 -7.72
CA PRO A 114 -6.61 6.89 -9.08
C PRO A 114 -7.90 6.39 -9.74
N LYS A 115 -8.06 6.64 -11.05
CA LYS A 115 -9.22 6.16 -11.82
C LYS A 115 -9.17 4.66 -12.14
N GLN A 116 -7.98 4.07 -12.07
CA GLN A 116 -7.75 2.65 -12.23
C GLN A 116 -7.02 2.15 -10.98
N VAL A 117 -7.57 1.10 -10.40
CA VAL A 117 -7.02 0.34 -9.27
C VAL A 117 -6.79 -1.09 -9.73
#